data_AF-A0A317HJV1-F1
#
_entry.id   AF-A0A317HJV1-F1
#
_cell.length_a   1.000
_cell.length_b   1.000
_cell.length_c   1.000
_cell.angle_alpha   90.00
_cell.angle_beta   90.00
_cell.angle_gamma   90.00
#
_symmetry.space_group_name_H-M   'P 1'
#
loop_
_entity.id
_entity.type
_entity.pdbx_description
1 polymer ?
#
loop_
_entity_poly.entity_id
_entity_poly.type
_entity_poly.pdbx_seq_one_letter_code
_entity_poly.pdbx_strand_id
1 'polypeptide(L)'
;NAKKHRFRILQALAVALAVGVALILLVRSPYSRASNTRPGDQGITFTRVGRSGPVFTIAVPRLKARDDQQLMQIAERLSAEEVQAGASGQISVMIWPDDVQVPKEPPTTEFDASMKTQIAGIFINPKLNVKHLIRFRDGATISERDFGKPTR
;
A
#
# COMPACT_ATOMS: atom_id res chain seq x y z
N ASN A 1 25.56 27.55 56.23
CA ASN A 1 24.70 26.43 55.76
C ASN A 1 23.38 26.92 55.13
N ALA A 2 23.42 27.60 53.98
CA ALA A 2 22.20 28.03 53.27
C ALA A 2 22.30 28.03 51.73
N LYS A 3 23.44 27.64 51.15
CA LYS A 3 23.65 27.67 49.68
C LYS A 3 23.41 26.33 48.99
N LYS A 4 23.33 25.21 49.71
CA LYS A 4 23.16 23.86 49.11
C LYS A 4 21.72 23.46 48.78
N HIS A 5 20.70 24.14 49.30
CA HIS A 5 19.29 23.76 49.09
C HIS A 5 18.63 24.40 47.86
N ARG A 6 19.16 25.50 47.31
CA ARG A 6 18.55 26.20 46.17
C ARG A 6 18.85 25.55 44.81
N PHE A 7 19.87 24.69 44.74
CA PHE A 7 20.28 24.06 43.49
C PHE A 7 19.45 22.82 43.10
N ARG A 8 18.70 22.22 44.04
CA ARG A 8 17.90 21.02 43.77
C ARG A 8 16.47 21.31 43.30
N ILE A 9 15.97 22.53 43.49
CA ILE A 9 14.60 22.90 43.08
C ILE A 9 14.56 23.33 41.60
N LEU A 10 15.65 23.88 41.07
CA LEU A 10 15.76 24.27 39.66
C LEU A 10 15.92 23.07 38.70
N GLN A 11 16.40 21.92 39.16
CA GLN A 11 16.51 20.72 38.33
C GLN A 11 15.19 19.95 38.18
N ALA A 12 14.24 20.10 39.09
CA ALA A 12 12.94 19.42 39.01
C ALA A 12 11.98 20.08 38.02
N LEU A 13 12.12 21.38 37.72
CA LEU A 13 11.23 22.08 36.80
C LEU A 13 11.59 21.87 35.32
N ALA A 14 12.84 21.51 35.00
CA ALA A 14 13.29 21.30 33.63
C ALA A 14 12.90 19.93 33.04
N VAL A 15 12.61 18.94 33.88
CA VAL A 15 12.22 17.59 33.41
C VAL A 15 10.73 17.52 33.06
N ALA A 16 9.88 18.34 33.68
CA ALA A 16 8.44 18.36 33.39
C ALA A 16 8.09 18.99 32.03
N LEU A 17 8.94 19.87 31.49
CA LEU A 17 8.70 20.54 30.21
C LEU A 17 9.21 19.73 29.00
N ALA A 18 10.17 18.81 29.20
CA ALA A 18 10.69 17.96 28.13
C ALA A 18 9.80 16.74 27.82
N VAL A 19 9.05 16.22 28.80
CA VAL A 19 8.13 15.08 28.59
C VAL A 19 6.77 15.53 28.03
N GLY A 20 6.36 16.77 28.28
CA GLY A 20 5.07 17.31 27.79
C GLY A 20 5.03 17.67 26.29
N VAL A 21 6.18 18.00 25.67
CA VAL A 21 6.22 18.40 24.25
C VAL A 21 6.48 17.22 23.31
N ALA A 22 7.07 16.12 23.80
CA ALA A 22 7.35 14.94 22.99
C ALA A 22 6.09 14.12 22.65
N LEU A 23 4.99 14.27 23.40
CA LEU A 23 3.75 13.50 23.19
C LEU A 23 2.75 14.15 22.24
N ILE A 24 2.90 15.45 21.91
CA ILE A 24 1.98 16.15 20.99
C ILE A 24 2.49 16.13 19.53
N LEU A 25 3.77 15.84 19.29
CA LEU A 25 4.34 15.78 17.93
C LEU A 25 4.33 14.38 17.29
N LEU A 26 3.80 13.36 17.97
CA LEU A 26 3.69 11.98 17.45
C LEU A 26 2.28 11.62 16.93
N VAL A 27 1.36 12.59 16.82
CA VAL A 27 0.00 12.39 16.25
C VAL A 27 -0.22 13.19 14.96
N ARG A 28 0.86 13.55 14.27
CA ARG A 28 0.79 13.93 12.85
C ARG A 28 1.88 13.23 12.10
N SER A 29 1.62 11.98 11.78
CA SER A 29 2.20 11.34 10.60
C SER A 29 1.44 11.85 9.38
N PRO A 30 1.93 12.84 8.61
CA PRO A 30 1.66 12.83 7.19
C PRO A 30 2.53 11.72 6.60
N TYR A 31 2.11 10.47 6.72
CA TYR A 31 2.52 9.44 5.76
C TYR A 31 1.78 9.69 4.43
N SER A 32 1.86 10.93 3.96
CA SER A 32 1.71 11.30 2.56
C SER A 32 3.12 11.39 2.02
N ARG A 33 3.81 10.24 1.92
CA ARG A 33 4.91 10.13 0.96
C ARG A 33 4.24 10.16 -0.40
N ALA A 34 4.08 11.37 -0.93
CA ALA A 34 3.78 11.59 -2.33
C ALA A 34 4.74 10.72 -3.13
N SER A 35 4.16 9.86 -3.96
CA SER A 35 4.86 9.03 -4.93
C SER A 35 5.81 9.92 -5.73
N ASN A 36 7.10 9.56 -5.73
CA ASN A 36 8.04 10.09 -6.71
C ASN A 36 7.54 9.70 -8.10
N THR A 37 6.83 10.63 -8.73
CA THR A 37 6.33 10.49 -10.09
C THR A 37 7.53 10.68 -11.00
N ARG A 38 8.04 9.61 -11.62
CA ARG A 38 9.11 9.73 -12.61
C ARG A 38 8.58 10.57 -13.78
N PRO A 39 9.39 11.47 -14.39
CA PRO A 39 8.97 12.17 -15.61
C PRO A 39 8.72 11.12 -16.70
N GLY A 40 7.45 10.91 -17.08
CA GLY A 40 6.98 9.80 -17.93
C GLY A 40 5.69 9.13 -17.44
N ASP A 41 5.28 9.38 -16.18
CA ASP A 41 4.10 8.79 -15.51
C ASP A 41 2.74 9.43 -15.91
N GLN A 42 2.65 10.08 -17.07
CA GLN A 42 1.41 10.70 -17.53
C GLN A 42 0.43 9.63 -18.04
N GLY A 43 -0.33 8.99 -17.14
CA GLY A 43 -1.48 8.18 -17.56
C GLY A 43 -2.02 7.15 -16.57
N ILE A 44 -1.26 6.78 -15.54
CA ILE A 44 -1.64 5.71 -14.62
C ILE A 44 -2.01 6.29 -13.25
N THR A 45 -3.30 6.51 -13.03
CA THR A 45 -3.83 7.05 -11.76
C THR A 45 -4.27 5.92 -10.84
N PHE A 46 -3.64 5.80 -9.67
CA PHE A 46 -4.06 4.91 -8.58
C PHE A 46 -3.58 5.45 -7.23
N THR A 47 -4.22 4.99 -6.16
CA THR A 47 -3.84 5.32 -4.78
C THR A 47 -3.42 4.04 -4.06
N ARG A 48 -2.22 4.02 -3.46
CA ARG A 48 -1.81 2.94 -2.56
C ARG A 48 -2.47 3.14 -1.21
N VAL A 49 -3.34 2.21 -0.80
CA VAL A 49 -4.10 2.28 0.45
C VAL A 49 -3.38 1.55 1.58
N GLY A 50 -2.72 0.44 1.26
CA GLY A 50 -1.96 -0.33 2.24
C GLY A 50 -1.04 -1.37 1.62
N ARG A 51 -0.30 -2.06 2.49
CA ARG A 51 0.66 -3.09 2.13
C ARG A 51 0.85 -4.06 3.29
N SER A 52 0.89 -5.35 2.99
CA SER A 52 1.30 -6.40 3.93
C SER A 52 2.22 -7.38 3.20
N GLY A 53 3.49 -7.39 3.58
CA GLY A 53 4.52 -8.17 2.89
C GLY A 53 4.60 -7.84 1.38
N PRO A 54 4.46 -8.83 0.48
CA PRO A 54 4.46 -8.63 -0.98
C PRO A 54 3.07 -8.29 -1.55
N VAL A 55 2.07 -8.08 -0.69
CA VAL A 55 0.69 -7.79 -1.09
C VAL A 55 0.42 -6.29 -0.97
N PHE A 56 -0.02 -5.68 -2.07
CA PHE A 56 -0.43 -4.29 -2.17
C PHE A 56 -1.95 -4.19 -2.22
N THR A 57 -2.48 -3.23 -1.47
CA THR A 57 -3.89 -2.84 -1.58
C THR A 57 -3.97 -1.47 -2.21
N ILE A 58 -4.69 -1.37 -3.34
CA ILE A 58 -4.80 -0.13 -4.11
C ILE A 58 -6.26 0.22 -4.43
N ALA A 59 -6.50 1.52 -4.59
CA ALA A 59 -7.72 2.08 -5.14
C ALA A 59 -7.46 2.64 -6.53
N VAL A 60 -8.38 2.43 -7.47
CA VAL A 60 -8.30 2.96 -8.84
C VAL A 60 -9.60 3.68 -9.22
N PRO A 61 -9.55 4.73 -10.05
CA PRO A 61 -10.76 5.37 -10.57
C PRO A 61 -11.68 4.35 -11.26
N ARG A 62 -12.98 4.38 -10.98
CA ARG A 62 -13.96 3.43 -11.54
C ARG A 62 -13.94 3.33 -13.08
N LEU A 63 -13.60 4.40 -13.79
CA LEU A 63 -13.45 4.38 -15.25
C LEU A 63 -12.22 3.56 -15.70
N LYS A 64 -11.15 3.60 -14.92
CA LYS A 64 -9.86 2.91 -15.16
C LYS A 64 -9.91 1.46 -14.66
N ALA A 65 -10.77 1.19 -13.67
CA ALA A 65 -11.03 -0.14 -13.14
C ALA A 65 -11.40 -1.19 -14.21
N ARG A 66 -11.93 -0.79 -15.37
CA ARG A 66 -12.38 -1.74 -16.42
C ARG A 66 -11.29 -2.10 -17.43
N ASP A 67 -10.15 -1.42 -17.41
CA ASP A 67 -9.09 -1.58 -18.40
C ASP A 67 -8.01 -2.53 -17.87
N ASP A 68 -8.03 -3.78 -18.34
CA ASP A 68 -7.05 -4.81 -17.93
C ASP A 68 -5.61 -4.38 -18.19
N GLN A 69 -5.36 -3.67 -19.29
CA GLN A 69 -4.02 -3.22 -19.66
C GLN A 69 -3.51 -2.18 -18.66
N GLN A 70 -4.36 -1.22 -18.27
CA GLN A 70 -3.98 -0.24 -17.25
C GLN A 70 -3.79 -0.88 -15.87
N LEU A 71 -4.64 -1.82 -15.47
CA LEU A 71 -4.45 -2.53 -14.21
C LEU A 71 -3.13 -3.32 -14.19
N MET A 72 -2.78 -3.96 -15.31
CA MET A 72 -1.51 -4.65 -15.46
C MET A 72 -0.32 -3.69 -15.38
N GLN A 73 -0.39 -2.52 -16.04
CA GLN A 73 0.66 -1.50 -15.95
C GLN A 73 0.89 -1.01 -14.51
N ILE A 74 -0.18 -0.86 -13.72
CA ILE A 74 -0.06 -0.54 -12.29
C ILE A 74 0.71 -1.65 -11.56
N ALA A 75 0.31 -2.90 -11.76
CA ALA A 75 0.94 -4.03 -11.09
C ALA A 75 2.41 -4.20 -11.50
N GLU A 76 2.75 -4.02 -12.78
CA GLU A 76 4.12 -4.06 -13.29
C GLU A 76 4.99 -2.96 -12.68
N ARG A 77 4.45 -1.75 -12.54
CA ARG A 77 5.13 -0.66 -11.83
C ARG A 77 5.43 -1.05 -10.39
N LEU A 78 4.45 -1.57 -9.66
CA LEU A 78 4.63 -2.01 -8.26
C LEU A 78 5.64 -3.16 -8.17
N SER A 79 5.63 -4.09 -9.12
CA SER A 79 6.61 -5.17 -9.20
C SER A 79 8.02 -4.64 -9.43
N ALA A 80 8.18 -3.67 -10.33
CA ALA A 80 9.48 -3.04 -10.58
C ALA A 80 10.01 -2.27 -9.36
N GLU A 81 9.13 -1.62 -8.58
CA GLU A 81 9.50 -0.98 -7.31
C GLU A 81 10.01 -2.01 -6.28
N GLU A 82 9.36 -3.17 -6.16
CA GLU A 82 9.78 -4.25 -5.25
C GLU A 82 11.10 -4.88 -5.68
N VAL A 83 11.30 -5.12 -6.97
CA VAL A 83 12.57 -5.63 -7.51
C VAL A 83 13.70 -4.63 -7.26
N GLN A 84 13.45 -3.32 -7.45
CA GLN A 84 14.43 -2.27 -7.12
C GLN A 84 14.77 -2.23 -5.62
N ALA A 85 13.83 -2.62 -4.76
CA ALA A 85 14.05 -2.75 -3.32
C ALA A 85 14.74 -4.08 -2.91
N GLY A 86 15.07 -4.95 -3.87
CA GLY A 86 15.76 -6.23 -3.63
C GLY A 86 14.83 -7.43 -3.43
N ALA A 87 13.52 -7.28 -3.63
CA ALA A 87 12.60 -8.42 -3.61
C ALA A 87 12.74 -9.24 -4.90
N SER A 88 12.60 -10.56 -4.80
CA SER A 88 12.70 -11.49 -5.95
C SER A 88 11.51 -12.46 -6.07
N GLY A 89 10.52 -12.30 -5.20
CA GLY A 89 9.34 -13.15 -5.11
C GLY A 89 8.16 -12.66 -5.95
N GLN A 90 7.07 -13.43 -5.87
CA GLN A 90 5.77 -12.99 -6.38
C GLN A 90 5.26 -11.81 -5.55
N ILE A 91 4.68 -10.82 -6.23
CA ILE A 91 3.86 -9.79 -5.61
C ILE A 91 2.39 -10.01 -5.95
N SER A 92 1.52 -9.51 -5.09
CA SER A 92 0.08 -9.56 -5.29
C SER A 92 -0.49 -8.14 -5.18
N VAL A 93 -1.31 -7.73 -6.12
CA VAL A 93 -1.92 -6.40 -6.15
C VAL A 93 -3.44 -6.58 -6.12
N MET A 94 -4.03 -6.19 -4.99
CA MET A 94 -5.47 -6.27 -4.74
C MET A 94 -6.09 -4.90 -5.03
N ILE A 95 -7.13 -4.87 -5.87
CA ILE A 95 -7.62 -3.66 -6.52
C ILE A 95 -9.10 -3.46 -6.19
N TRP A 96 -9.43 -2.27 -5.69
CA TRP A 96 -10.79 -1.77 -5.48
C TRP A 96 -11.05 -0.52 -6.31
N PRO A 97 -12.31 -0.23 -6.66
CA PRO A 97 -12.67 1.09 -7.16
C PRO A 97 -12.51 2.13 -6.03
N ASP A 98 -12.26 3.37 -6.39
CA ASP A 98 -12.02 4.48 -5.46
C ASP A 98 -13.29 5.03 -4.78
N ASP A 99 -14.47 4.59 -5.23
CA ASP A 99 -15.77 4.99 -4.70
C ASP A 99 -16.37 4.00 -3.70
N VAL A 100 -15.59 3.03 -3.23
CA VAL A 100 -15.96 2.13 -2.11
C VAL A 100 -14.91 2.19 -1.01
N GLN A 101 -15.25 1.71 0.17
CA GLN A 101 -14.28 1.57 1.26
C GLN A 101 -13.25 0.50 0.89
N VAL A 102 -12.00 0.93 0.72
CA VAL A 102 -10.87 0.03 0.46
C VAL A 102 -10.24 -0.38 1.80
N PRO A 103 -9.99 -1.69 2.03
CA PRO A 103 -9.35 -2.14 3.26
C PRO A 103 -7.87 -1.75 3.27
N LYS A 104 -7.30 -1.43 4.44
CA LYS A 104 -5.85 -1.15 4.55
C LYS A 104 -5.02 -2.41 4.52
N GLU A 105 -5.53 -3.46 5.16
CA GLU A 105 -4.92 -4.78 5.15
C GLU A 105 -5.56 -5.61 4.04
N PRO A 106 -4.80 -6.43 3.31
CA PRO A 106 -5.38 -7.29 2.30
C PRO A 106 -6.29 -8.34 2.98
N PRO A 107 -7.40 -8.73 2.33
CA PRO A 107 -8.25 -9.80 2.83
C PRO A 107 -7.45 -11.10 2.96
N THR A 108 -7.58 -11.75 4.11
CA THR A 108 -6.85 -12.99 4.44
C THR A 108 -7.64 -14.25 4.10
N THR A 109 -8.95 -14.10 3.86
CA THR A 109 -9.87 -15.20 3.53
C THR A 109 -10.83 -14.77 2.43
N GLU A 110 -11.34 -15.75 1.69
CA GLU A 110 -12.37 -15.54 0.66
C GLU A 110 -13.71 -15.03 1.23
N PHE A 111 -13.95 -15.24 2.53
CA PHE A 111 -15.16 -14.81 3.24
C PHE A 111 -15.09 -13.37 3.76
N ASP A 112 -13.96 -12.68 3.60
CA ASP A 112 -13.83 -11.29 4.03
C ASP A 112 -14.82 -10.40 3.26
N ALA A 113 -15.59 -9.58 3.99
CA ALA A 113 -16.59 -8.71 3.38
C ALA A 113 -16.00 -7.75 2.34
N SER A 114 -14.72 -7.38 2.48
CA SER A 114 -14.02 -6.53 1.52
C SER A 114 -13.77 -7.21 0.17
N MET A 115 -13.80 -8.55 0.10
CA MET A 115 -13.74 -9.31 -1.16
C MET A 115 -14.94 -9.02 -2.05
N LYS A 116 -16.11 -8.71 -1.47
CA LYS A 116 -17.33 -8.42 -2.23
C LYS A 116 -17.18 -7.20 -3.13
N THR A 117 -16.38 -6.23 -2.71
CA THR A 117 -16.17 -4.96 -3.41
C THR A 117 -14.84 -4.92 -4.18
N GLN A 118 -14.02 -5.96 -4.05
CA GLN A 118 -12.80 -6.10 -4.85
C GLN A 118 -13.18 -6.30 -6.31
N ILE A 119 -12.42 -5.69 -7.23
CA ILE A 119 -12.68 -5.75 -8.68
C ILE A 119 -11.63 -6.53 -9.45
N ALA A 120 -10.41 -6.61 -8.91
CA ALA A 120 -9.35 -7.41 -9.49
C ALA A 120 -8.28 -7.80 -8.47
N GLY A 121 -7.61 -8.92 -8.76
CA GLY A 121 -6.36 -9.33 -8.12
C GLY A 121 -5.34 -9.62 -9.22
N ILE A 122 -4.14 -9.07 -9.10
CA ILE A 122 -3.06 -9.30 -10.06
C ILE A 122 -1.86 -9.90 -9.34
N PHE A 123 -1.32 -10.99 -9.88
CA PHE A 123 -0.18 -11.71 -9.34
C PHE A 123 0.96 -11.63 -10.36
N ILE A 124 2.11 -11.10 -9.94
CA ILE A 124 3.28 -10.96 -10.80
C ILE A 124 4.47 -11.63 -10.12
N ASN A 125 5.08 -12.58 -10.83
CA ASN A 125 6.39 -13.12 -10.47
C ASN A 125 7.41 -12.71 -11.56
N PRO A 126 8.23 -11.69 -11.31
CA PRO A 126 9.18 -11.19 -12.31
C PRO A 126 10.27 -12.21 -12.65
N LYS A 127 10.63 -13.10 -11.70
CA LYS A 127 11.63 -14.15 -11.91
C LYS A 127 11.14 -15.26 -12.84
N LEU A 128 9.86 -15.63 -12.70
CA LEU A 128 9.23 -16.68 -13.51
C LEU A 128 8.52 -16.13 -14.75
N ASN A 129 8.54 -14.81 -14.96
CA ASN A 129 7.80 -14.12 -16.01
C ASN A 129 6.29 -14.48 -16.03
N VAL A 130 5.72 -14.67 -14.84
CA VAL A 130 4.29 -14.95 -14.65
C VAL A 130 3.57 -13.65 -14.36
N LYS A 131 2.46 -13.42 -15.05
CA LYS A 131 1.55 -12.29 -14.84
C LYS A 131 0.13 -12.82 -14.98
N HIS A 132 -0.62 -12.82 -13.89
CA HIS A 132 -1.96 -13.37 -13.84
C HIS A 132 -2.93 -12.34 -13.29
N LEU A 133 -4.05 -12.12 -13.98
CA LEU A 133 -5.10 -11.18 -13.58
C LEU A 133 -6.40 -11.95 -13.37
N ILE A 134 -7.00 -11.75 -12.20
CA ILE A 134 -8.31 -12.26 -11.83
C ILE A 134 -9.25 -11.08 -11.69
N ARG A 135 -10.42 -11.16 -12.31
CA ARG A 135 -11.51 -10.20 -12.14
C ARG A 135 -12.54 -10.74 -11.18
N PHE A 136 -13.07 -9.85 -10.36
CA PHE A 136 -14.11 -10.17 -9.38
C PHE A 136 -15.37 -9.34 -9.61
N ARG A 137 -16.51 -9.91 -9.23
CA ARG A 137 -17.79 -9.22 -9.08
C ARG A 137 -18.54 -9.86 -7.92
N ASP A 138 -18.94 -9.03 -6.96
CA ASP A 138 -19.69 -9.46 -5.77
C ASP A 138 -19.00 -10.60 -4.99
N GLY A 139 -17.66 -10.58 -4.97
CA GLY A 139 -16.82 -11.59 -4.31
C GLY A 139 -16.60 -12.88 -5.11
N ALA A 140 -17.20 -13.00 -6.30
CA ALA A 140 -17.00 -14.14 -7.19
C ALA A 140 -15.99 -13.82 -8.30
N THR A 141 -15.14 -14.79 -8.65
CA THR A 141 -14.30 -14.71 -9.85
C THR A 141 -15.17 -14.72 -11.10
N ILE A 142 -14.97 -13.75 -11.99
CA ILE A 142 -15.71 -13.64 -13.26
C ILE A 142 -14.83 -13.84 -14.50
N SER A 143 -13.51 -13.68 -14.37
CA SER A 143 -12.58 -13.99 -15.46
C SER A 143 -11.15 -14.10 -14.94
N GLU A 144 -10.35 -14.93 -15.60
CA GLU A 144 -8.92 -15.08 -15.36
C GLU A 144 -8.16 -14.91 -16.67
N ARG A 145 -6.99 -14.26 -16.62
CA ARG A 145 -6.14 -14.07 -17.80
C ARG A 145 -4.66 -14.05 -17.44
N ASP A 146 -3.89 -14.83 -18.17
CA ASP A 146 -2.43 -14.80 -18.14
C ASP A 146 -1.86 -13.84 -19.19
N PHE A 147 -0.83 -13.09 -18.81
CA PHE A 147 -0.11 -12.13 -19.64
C PHE A 147 1.37 -12.53 -19.85
N GLY A 148 1.74 -13.76 -19.45
CA GLY A 148 3.02 -14.40 -19.73
C GLY A 148 2.93 -15.36 -20.93
N LYS A 149 4.06 -15.65 -21.59
CA LYS A 149 4.12 -16.81 -22.48
C LYS A 149 3.95 -18.08 -21.63
N PRO A 150 3.25 -19.12 -22.10
CA PRO A 150 3.35 -20.43 -21.46
C PRO A 150 4.84 -20.80 -21.48
N THR A 151 5.45 -20.90 -20.30
CA THR A 151 6.75 -21.53 -20.13
C THR A 151 6.58 -22.97 -20.60
N ARG A 152 7.00 -23.22 -21.84
CA ARG A 152 7.17 -24.55 -22.41
C ARG A 152 8.21 -25.32 -21.61
#